data_AF-A0A849VCD4-F1
#
_entry.id   AF-A0A849VCD4-F1
#
_cell.length_a   1.000
_cell.length_b   1.000
_cell.length_c   1.000
_cell.angle_alpha   90.00
_cell.angle_beta   90.00
_cell.angle_gamma   90.00
#
_symmetry.space_group_name_H-M   'P 1'
#
loop_
_entity.id
_entity.type
_entity.pdbx_description
1 polymer ?
#
loop_
_entity_poly.entity_id
_entity_poly.type
_entity_poly.pdbx_seq_one_letter_code
_entity_poly.pdbx_strand_id
1 'polypeptide(L)'
;MKNKIKLAVLVTSLFGLGACSVGDRVVRQGADAHLFAGNITVLDGQHVGLLEVTNGNVTLGKNTIYKRVDVTNGNIQIGALSQGGALSVTNGQIEILSNVEVSGDVIITNGTIIISEQSQINGTVETSTGDIIVKPAAQISGDLVFNKPGFISSQFENHTPTLKVGKDVKLKGKIHLYRPIKLELDDSINKELITIHY
;
A
#
# COMPACT_ATOMS: atom_id res chain seq x y z
N MET A 1 5.07 -33.87 4.30
CA MET A 1 5.80 -32.59 4.32
C MET A 1 5.77 -32.01 2.91
N LYS A 2 4.96 -30.97 2.67
CA LYS A 2 4.87 -30.31 1.35
C LYS A 2 5.42 -28.89 1.50
N ASN A 3 6.68 -28.71 1.09
CA ASN A 3 7.30 -27.38 0.98
C ASN A 3 6.58 -26.60 -0.12
N LYS A 4 5.71 -25.66 0.27
CA LYS A 4 5.23 -24.62 -0.64
C LYS A 4 6.29 -23.52 -0.65
N ILE A 5 7.10 -23.51 -1.71
CA ILE A 5 7.98 -22.39 -2.06
C ILE A 5 7.06 -21.17 -2.23
N LYS A 6 7.04 -20.26 -1.26
CA LYS A 6 6.34 -18.99 -1.41
C LYS A 6 7.24 -18.09 -2.25
N LEU A 7 6.70 -17.70 -3.40
CA LEU A 7 7.25 -16.75 -4.34
C LEU A 7 7.54 -15.45 -3.57
N ALA A 8 8.79 -15.24 -3.15
CA ALA A 8 9.24 -13.94 -2.72
C ALA A 8 9.19 -13.05 -3.96
N VAL A 9 8.18 -12.18 -4.03
CA VAL A 9 8.12 -11.14 -5.06
C VAL A 9 9.27 -10.19 -4.75
N LEU A 10 10.42 -10.50 -5.32
CA LEU A 10 11.56 -9.61 -5.38
C LEU A 10 11.09 -8.44 -6.25
N VAL A 11 10.62 -7.37 -5.61
CA VAL A 11 10.39 -6.08 -6.27
C VAL A 11 11.77 -5.62 -6.73
N THR A 12 12.14 -6.08 -7.93
CA THR A 12 13.34 -5.69 -8.61
C THR A 12 13.10 -4.24 -8.99
N SER A 13 13.68 -3.33 -8.21
CA SER A 13 13.79 -1.92 -8.57
C SER A 13 14.61 -1.87 -9.85
N LEU A 14 13.92 -2.01 -10.99
CA LEU A 14 14.50 -1.88 -12.31
C LEU A 14 14.87 -0.40 -12.44
N PHE A 15 16.11 -0.06 -12.12
CA PHE A 15 16.69 1.22 -12.46
C PHE A 15 16.83 1.29 -13.99
N GLY A 16 15.71 1.60 -14.65
CA GLY A 16 15.70 1.93 -16.07
C GLY A 16 16.44 3.25 -16.25
N LEU A 17 17.60 3.20 -16.92
CA LEU A 17 18.37 4.37 -17.38
C LEU A 17 17.63 5.10 -18.52
N GLY A 18 16.35 5.42 -18.32
CA GLY A 18 15.60 6.33 -19.16
C GLY A 18 15.95 7.77 -18.77
N ALA A 19 15.85 8.69 -19.74
CA ALA A 19 16.05 10.13 -19.51
C ALA A 19 15.37 10.56 -18.21
N CYS A 20 16.13 11.10 -17.25
CA CYS A 20 15.61 11.49 -15.95
C CYS A 20 14.54 12.58 -16.14
N SER A 21 13.26 12.18 -16.11
CA SER A 21 12.15 13.10 -16.02
C SER A 21 12.13 13.68 -14.61
N VAL A 22 12.49 14.96 -14.50
CA VAL A 22 12.52 15.71 -13.24
C VAL A 22 11.53 16.86 -13.32
N GLY A 23 10.74 17.04 -12.27
CA GLY A 23 9.78 18.13 -12.13
C GLY A 23 8.36 17.64 -11.89
N ASP A 24 7.52 18.54 -11.36
CA ASP A 24 6.13 18.22 -11.04
C ASP A 24 5.29 18.07 -12.32
N ARG A 25 4.34 17.13 -12.30
CA ARG A 25 3.48 16.83 -13.44
C ARG A 25 2.02 16.72 -13.03
N VAL A 26 1.17 17.50 -13.68
CA VAL A 26 -0.29 17.29 -13.63
C VAL A 26 -0.68 16.33 -14.74
N VAL A 27 -1.22 15.17 -14.39
CA VAL A 27 -1.62 14.11 -15.34
C VAL A 27 -3.12 14.22 -15.62
N ARG A 28 -3.51 13.98 -16.87
CA ARG A 28 -4.86 14.15 -17.39
C ARG A 28 -5.37 12.85 -18.02
N GLN A 29 -6.66 12.83 -18.37
CA GLN A 29 -7.37 11.68 -18.94
C GLN A 29 -6.55 10.77 -19.86
N GLY A 30 -6.49 9.48 -19.53
CA GLY A 30 -5.90 8.40 -20.31
C GLY A 30 -4.37 8.29 -20.29
N ALA A 31 -3.67 9.18 -19.58
CA ALA A 31 -2.21 9.22 -19.62
C ALA A 31 -1.54 8.36 -18.52
N ASP A 32 -0.39 7.78 -18.88
CA ASP A 32 0.62 7.28 -17.95
C ASP A 32 1.60 8.41 -17.58
N ALA A 33 2.30 8.26 -16.46
CA ALA A 33 3.40 9.15 -16.09
C ALA A 33 4.51 8.41 -15.35
N HIS A 34 5.75 8.65 -15.76
CA HIS A 34 6.94 8.14 -15.10
C HIS A 34 7.91 9.30 -14.81
N LEU A 35 8.27 9.47 -13.54
CA LEU A 35 9.21 10.49 -13.05
C LEU A 35 10.36 9.85 -12.27
N PHE A 36 11.57 10.33 -12.52
CA PHE A 36 12.69 10.03 -11.64
C PHE A 36 12.59 10.84 -10.33
N ALA A 37 12.28 12.14 -10.43
CA ALA A 37 12.10 12.99 -9.27
C ALA A 37 11.04 14.07 -9.51
N GLY A 38 10.20 14.34 -8.50
CA GLY A 38 9.11 15.30 -8.58
C GLY A 38 7.75 14.67 -8.25
N ASN A 39 6.73 15.50 -8.18
CA ASN A 39 5.40 15.08 -7.77
C ASN A 39 4.46 14.85 -8.96
N ILE A 40 3.67 13.80 -8.90
CA ILE A 40 2.54 13.59 -9.83
C ILE A 40 1.26 14.04 -9.12
N THR A 41 0.50 14.91 -9.77
CA THR A 41 -0.84 15.30 -9.32
C THR A 41 -1.87 14.90 -10.37
N VAL A 42 -2.96 14.26 -9.95
CA VAL A 42 -4.12 13.96 -10.78
C VAL A 42 -5.29 14.74 -10.21
N LEU A 43 -5.94 15.56 -11.03
CA LEU A 43 -7.10 16.34 -10.59
C LEU A 43 -8.35 15.46 -10.43
N ASP A 44 -9.35 15.99 -9.73
CA ASP A 44 -10.62 15.31 -9.50
C ASP A 44 -11.27 14.80 -10.81
N GLY A 45 -11.88 13.62 -10.75
CA GLY A 45 -12.64 13.04 -11.86
C GLY A 45 -11.80 12.53 -13.04
N GLN A 46 -10.47 12.63 -13.00
CA GLN A 46 -9.63 12.15 -14.09
C GLN A 46 -9.48 10.63 -14.05
N HIS A 47 -9.42 10.01 -15.22
CA HIS A 47 -9.02 8.62 -15.37
C HIS A 47 -7.59 8.56 -15.92
N VAL A 48 -6.67 7.92 -15.23
CA VAL A 48 -5.25 7.85 -15.58
C VAL A 48 -4.79 6.40 -15.62
N GLY A 49 -3.64 6.16 -16.25
CA GLY A 49 -3.07 4.83 -16.33
C GLY A 49 -2.12 4.54 -15.16
N LEU A 50 -0.92 4.11 -15.51
CA LEU A 50 0.18 3.81 -14.59
C LEU A 50 0.92 5.09 -14.20
N LEU A 51 1.12 5.29 -12.90
CA LEU A 51 1.89 6.40 -12.34
C LEU A 51 3.09 5.85 -11.58
N GLU A 52 4.30 6.22 -11.99
CA GLU A 52 5.55 5.75 -11.40
C GLU A 52 6.44 6.93 -11.02
N VAL A 53 6.89 6.98 -9.76
CA VAL A 53 7.84 7.98 -9.25
C VAL A 53 8.97 7.29 -8.48
N THR A 54 10.22 7.59 -8.80
CA THR A 54 11.34 7.11 -7.96
C THR A 54 11.49 7.96 -6.69
N ASN A 55 11.47 9.29 -6.80
CA ASN A 55 11.61 10.20 -5.66
C ASN A 55 10.57 11.33 -5.70
N GLY A 56 9.53 11.25 -4.88
CA GLY A 56 8.46 12.24 -4.85
C GLY A 56 7.10 11.63 -4.51
N ASN A 57 6.06 12.45 -4.56
CA ASN A 57 4.73 12.05 -4.13
C ASN A 57 3.77 11.91 -5.31
N VAL A 58 2.76 11.06 -5.14
CA VAL A 58 1.65 10.91 -6.07
C VAL A 58 0.36 11.24 -5.34
N THR A 59 -0.33 12.30 -5.77
CA THR A 59 -1.60 12.74 -5.19
C THR A 59 -2.70 12.63 -6.23
N LEU A 60 -3.67 11.75 -5.98
CA LEU A 60 -4.88 11.65 -6.79
C LEU A 60 -6.02 12.40 -6.10
N GLY A 61 -6.71 13.24 -6.87
CA GLY A 61 -7.92 13.92 -6.46
C GLY A 61 -9.09 12.96 -6.21
N LYS A 62 -10.26 13.52 -5.91
CA LYS A 62 -11.47 12.76 -5.65
C LYS A 62 -12.05 12.16 -6.93
N ASN A 63 -12.79 11.06 -6.81
CA ASN A 63 -13.49 10.42 -7.93
C ASN A 63 -12.55 10.09 -9.11
N THR A 64 -11.28 9.79 -8.84
CA THR A 64 -10.32 9.43 -9.89
C THR A 64 -10.43 7.96 -10.22
N ILE A 65 -10.07 7.60 -11.45
CA ILE A 65 -9.86 6.21 -11.85
C ILE A 65 -8.37 6.04 -12.20
N TYR A 66 -7.70 5.03 -11.66
CA TYR A 66 -6.28 4.80 -11.96
C TYR A 66 -5.98 3.32 -12.19
N LYS A 67 -4.94 3.02 -12.97
CA LYS A 67 -4.54 1.63 -13.21
C LYS A 67 -3.66 1.09 -12.09
N ARG A 68 -2.60 1.82 -11.73
CA ARG A 68 -1.62 1.43 -10.72
C ARG A 68 -0.76 2.64 -10.34
N VAL A 69 -0.29 2.68 -9.10
CA VAL A 69 0.65 3.71 -8.64
C VAL A 69 1.83 3.05 -7.91
N ASP A 70 3.05 3.33 -8.37
CA ASP A 70 4.29 2.87 -7.75
C ASP A 70 5.18 4.05 -7.37
N VAL A 71 5.64 4.06 -6.12
CA VAL A 71 6.56 5.06 -5.60
C VAL A 71 7.73 4.37 -4.91
N THR A 72 8.97 4.74 -5.24
CA THR A 72 10.13 4.18 -4.52
C THR A 72 10.35 4.92 -3.20
N ASN A 73 10.58 6.24 -3.24
CA ASN A 73 10.77 7.07 -2.06
C ASN A 73 9.79 8.24 -2.08
N GLY A 74 8.80 8.20 -1.18
CA GLY A 74 7.76 9.21 -1.09
C GLY A 74 6.39 8.61 -0.79
N ASN A 75 5.35 9.41 -0.99
CA ASN A 75 4.01 9.08 -0.51
C ASN A 75 3.00 8.97 -1.65
N ILE A 76 1.99 8.12 -1.45
CA ILE A 76 0.79 8.05 -2.29
C ILE A 76 -0.40 8.52 -1.44
N GLN A 77 -1.19 9.45 -1.98
CA GLN A 77 -2.51 9.80 -1.44
C GLN A 77 -3.57 9.56 -2.50
N ILE A 78 -4.55 8.69 -2.20
CA ILE A 78 -5.69 8.42 -3.07
C ILE A 78 -6.91 9.18 -2.54
N GLY A 79 -7.40 10.13 -3.33
CA GLY A 79 -8.56 10.95 -2.99
C GLY A 79 -9.85 10.14 -2.85
N ALA A 80 -10.76 10.62 -2.00
CA ALA A 80 -12.02 9.94 -1.70
C ALA A 80 -12.84 9.60 -2.97
N LEU A 81 -13.65 8.53 -2.90
CA LEU A 81 -14.52 8.06 -3.99
C LEU A 81 -13.77 7.56 -5.24
N SER A 82 -12.44 7.45 -5.18
CA SER A 82 -11.63 6.96 -6.30
C SER A 82 -11.65 5.43 -6.39
N GLN A 83 -11.36 4.92 -7.58
CA GLN A 83 -11.32 3.49 -7.87
C GLN A 83 -10.05 3.18 -8.65
N GLY A 84 -9.33 2.12 -8.32
CA GLY A 84 -8.17 1.75 -9.13
C GLY A 84 -7.50 0.45 -8.73
N GLY A 85 -6.41 0.14 -9.40
CA GLY A 85 -5.65 -1.09 -9.18
C GLY A 85 -4.64 -1.00 -8.04
N ALA A 86 -3.51 -1.66 -8.20
CA ALA A 86 -2.53 -1.84 -7.12
C ALA A 86 -1.80 -0.53 -6.74
N LEU A 87 -1.34 -0.48 -5.49
CA LEU A 87 -0.53 0.60 -4.92
C LEU A 87 0.74 0.01 -4.30
N SER A 88 1.90 0.59 -4.59
CA SER A 88 3.17 0.15 -4.01
C SER A 88 4.05 1.31 -3.60
N VAL A 89 4.58 1.26 -2.38
CA VAL A 89 5.61 2.18 -1.87
C VAL A 89 6.80 1.37 -1.34
N THR A 90 8.04 1.76 -1.68
CA THR A 90 9.20 1.14 -1.00
C THR A 90 9.47 1.83 0.34
N ASN A 91 9.63 3.15 0.35
CA ASN A 91 9.87 3.95 1.55
C ASN A 91 8.92 5.14 1.60
N GLY A 92 8.00 5.19 2.57
CA GLY A 92 7.12 6.35 2.76
C GLY A 92 5.75 6.02 3.35
N GLN A 93 4.67 6.50 2.74
CA GLN A 93 3.30 6.29 3.21
C GLN A 93 2.33 6.06 2.05
N ILE A 94 1.34 5.19 2.27
CA ILE A 94 0.15 5.09 1.44
C ILE A 94 -1.05 5.54 2.28
N GLU A 95 -1.72 6.60 1.84
CA GLU A 95 -2.96 7.08 2.44
C GLU A 95 -4.12 6.92 1.45
N ILE A 96 -5.07 6.07 1.81
CA ILE A 96 -6.29 5.80 1.06
C ILE A 96 -7.42 6.52 1.81
N LEU A 97 -7.98 7.57 1.21
CA LEU A 97 -9.09 8.32 1.81
C LEU A 97 -10.41 7.54 1.73
N SER A 98 -11.46 8.07 2.34
CA SER A 98 -12.71 7.35 2.56
C SER A 98 -13.42 6.99 1.25
N ASN A 99 -14.16 5.89 1.26
CA ASN A 99 -14.93 5.39 0.12
C ASN A 99 -14.09 5.12 -1.14
N VAL A 100 -12.83 4.72 -0.99
CA VAL A 100 -11.98 4.32 -2.12
C VAL A 100 -12.08 2.81 -2.33
N GLU A 101 -12.12 2.38 -3.60
CA GLU A 101 -11.98 0.97 -3.97
C GLU A 101 -10.61 0.71 -4.60
N VAL A 102 -9.86 -0.23 -4.03
CA VAL A 102 -8.58 -0.70 -4.56
C VAL A 102 -8.75 -2.15 -4.96
N SER A 103 -8.74 -2.42 -6.27
CA SER A 103 -8.98 -3.77 -6.81
C SER A 103 -7.77 -4.69 -6.68
N GLY A 104 -6.58 -4.13 -6.51
CA GLY A 104 -5.31 -4.85 -6.40
C GLY A 104 -4.70 -4.84 -4.99
N ASP A 105 -3.44 -5.25 -4.91
CA ASP A 105 -2.68 -5.27 -3.66
C ASP A 105 -2.24 -3.86 -3.24
N VAL A 106 -2.06 -3.66 -1.94
CA VAL A 106 -1.49 -2.45 -1.33
C VAL A 106 -0.24 -2.86 -0.57
N ILE A 107 0.92 -2.48 -1.07
CA ILE A 107 2.21 -2.98 -0.58
C ILE A 107 3.06 -1.81 -0.12
N ILE A 108 3.62 -1.90 1.09
CA ILE A 108 4.69 -0.99 1.53
C ILE A 108 5.87 -1.76 2.10
N THR A 109 7.11 -1.47 1.68
CA THR A 109 8.27 -2.13 2.31
C THR A 109 8.54 -1.53 3.68
N ASN A 110 8.85 -0.23 3.74
CA ASN A 110 9.11 0.52 4.96
C ASN A 110 8.23 1.76 5.00
N GLY A 111 7.37 1.91 6.01
CA GLY A 111 6.46 3.05 6.06
C GLY A 111 5.14 2.85 6.78
N THR A 112 4.09 3.54 6.35
CA THR A 112 2.75 3.37 6.92
C THR A 112 1.70 3.20 5.83
N ILE A 113 0.74 2.30 6.04
CA ILE A 113 -0.49 2.21 5.26
C ILE A 113 -1.65 2.72 6.12
N ILE A 114 -2.40 3.68 5.61
CA ILE A 114 -3.62 4.21 6.23
C ILE A 114 -4.79 3.96 5.28
N ILE A 115 -5.74 3.15 5.71
CA ILE A 115 -6.98 2.87 4.98
C ILE A 115 -8.12 3.55 5.74
N SER A 116 -8.69 4.59 5.16
CA SER A 116 -9.77 5.38 5.76
C SER A 116 -11.13 4.66 5.69
N GLU A 117 -12.14 5.27 6.31
CA GLU A 117 -13.45 4.68 6.53
C GLU A 117 -14.15 4.30 5.22
N GLN A 118 -14.92 3.22 5.25
CA GLN A 118 -15.74 2.74 4.13
C GLN A 118 -14.96 2.36 2.86
N SER A 119 -13.63 2.41 2.88
CA SER A 119 -12.79 1.99 1.76
C SER A 119 -12.72 0.47 1.68
N GLN A 120 -12.55 -0.04 0.45
CA GLN A 120 -12.55 -1.46 0.14
C GLN A 120 -11.25 -1.82 -0.57
N ILE A 121 -10.47 -2.72 0.03
CA ILE A 121 -9.28 -3.30 -0.58
C ILE A 121 -9.60 -4.73 -0.96
N ASN A 122 -9.57 -5.03 -2.26
CA ASN A 122 -9.90 -6.35 -2.77
C ASN A 122 -8.69 -7.28 -2.80
N GLY A 123 -7.47 -6.73 -2.91
CA GLY A 123 -6.22 -7.46 -2.83
C GLY A 123 -5.67 -7.61 -1.41
N THR A 124 -4.42 -8.05 -1.34
CA THR A 124 -3.63 -8.23 -0.12
C THR A 124 -3.05 -6.89 0.32
N VAL A 125 -3.03 -6.63 1.63
CA VAL A 125 -2.33 -5.50 2.23
C VAL A 125 -1.07 -6.04 2.90
N GLU A 126 0.09 -5.61 2.42
CA GLU A 126 1.38 -6.19 2.81
C GLU A 126 2.37 -5.15 3.27
N THR A 127 3.09 -5.47 4.34
CA THR A 127 4.23 -4.68 4.77
C THR A 127 5.39 -5.51 5.34
N SER A 128 6.62 -4.99 5.28
CA SER A 128 7.76 -5.61 5.95
C SER A 128 8.07 -4.96 7.29
N THR A 129 8.04 -3.63 7.34
CA THR A 129 8.46 -2.88 8.54
C THR A 129 7.49 -1.82 8.97
N GLY A 130 6.42 -1.64 8.19
CA GLY A 130 5.51 -0.54 8.35
C GLY A 130 4.31 -0.79 9.23
N ASP A 131 3.73 0.29 9.73
CA ASP A 131 2.47 0.24 10.44
C ASP A 131 1.30 0.11 9.45
N ILE A 132 0.25 -0.60 9.83
CA ILE A 132 -1.00 -0.65 9.07
C ILE A 132 -2.12 -0.15 9.97
N ILE A 133 -2.81 0.91 9.53
CA ILE A 133 -3.94 1.51 10.23
C ILE A 133 -5.18 1.37 9.35
N VAL A 134 -6.11 0.53 9.80
CA VAL A 134 -7.41 0.32 9.16
C VAL A 134 -8.48 1.05 9.97
N LYS A 135 -9.07 2.09 9.39
CA LYS A 135 -10.09 2.93 10.02
C LYS A 135 -11.47 2.26 10.00
N PRO A 136 -12.42 2.72 10.83
CA PRO A 136 -13.71 2.05 11.01
C PRO A 136 -14.48 1.81 9.71
N ALA A 137 -15.24 0.71 9.68
CA ALA A 137 -16.10 0.30 8.55
C ALA A 137 -15.38 0.05 7.21
N ALA A 138 -14.04 0.08 7.17
CA ALA A 138 -13.28 -0.36 6.00
C ALA A 138 -13.39 -1.88 5.82
N GLN A 139 -13.14 -2.36 4.60
CA GLN A 139 -13.14 -3.78 4.27
C GLN A 139 -11.85 -4.17 3.56
N ILE A 140 -11.27 -5.29 3.99
CA ILE A 140 -10.14 -5.93 3.30
C ILE A 140 -10.58 -7.35 2.95
N SER A 141 -10.67 -7.61 1.65
CA SER A 141 -11.09 -8.90 1.13
C SER A 141 -9.93 -9.89 1.03
N GLY A 142 -8.71 -9.41 0.75
CA GLY A 142 -7.49 -10.21 0.77
C GLY A 142 -6.89 -10.35 2.17
N ASP A 143 -5.65 -10.82 2.21
CA ASP A 143 -4.91 -11.04 3.45
C ASP A 143 -4.24 -9.75 3.95
N LEU A 144 -3.92 -9.70 5.24
CA LEU A 144 -3.02 -8.74 5.86
C LEU A 144 -1.69 -9.44 6.16
N VAL A 145 -0.57 -8.95 5.64
CA VAL A 145 0.71 -9.66 5.71
C VAL A 145 1.81 -8.77 6.30
N PHE A 146 2.45 -9.23 7.36
CA PHE A 146 3.65 -8.62 7.96
C PHE A 146 4.85 -9.54 7.75
N ASN A 147 5.70 -9.20 6.79
CA ASN A 147 6.89 -9.98 6.43
C ASN A 147 8.05 -9.76 7.41
N LYS A 148 9.05 -10.65 7.32
CA LYS A 148 10.35 -10.38 7.94
C LYS A 148 11.06 -9.27 7.17
N PRO A 149 11.73 -8.32 7.84
CA PRO A 149 12.62 -7.39 7.15
C PRO A 149 13.70 -8.16 6.38
N GLY A 150 14.11 -7.64 5.22
CA GLY A 150 15.24 -8.19 4.48
C GLY A 150 16.54 -8.12 5.29
N PHE A 151 17.56 -8.91 4.89
CA PHE A 151 18.83 -9.01 5.61
C PHE A 151 19.47 -7.64 5.90
N ILE A 152 19.47 -6.75 4.89
CA ILE A 152 20.01 -5.40 5.02
C ILE A 152 19.12 -4.56 5.96
N SER A 153 17.80 -4.51 5.74
CA SER A 153 16.87 -3.74 6.57
C SER A 153 16.90 -4.15 8.05
N SER A 154 17.03 -5.44 8.34
CA SER A 154 17.07 -5.97 9.71
C SER A 154 18.27 -5.46 10.54
N GLN A 155 19.33 -4.98 9.89
CA GLN A 155 20.50 -4.42 10.56
C GLN A 155 20.35 -2.94 10.93
N PHE A 156 19.37 -2.23 10.35
CA PHE A 156 19.21 -0.79 10.53
C PHE A 156 17.92 -0.39 11.26
N GLU A 157 17.00 -1.32 11.50
CA GLU A 157 15.70 -1.01 12.11
C GLU A 157 15.49 -1.63 13.50
N ASN A 158 15.02 -0.78 14.43
CA ASN A 158 14.57 -1.17 15.78
C ASN A 158 13.06 -0.99 15.99
N HIS A 159 12.29 -0.64 14.95
CA HIS A 159 10.85 -0.42 15.08
C HIS A 159 10.08 -1.74 15.13
N THR A 160 9.12 -1.82 16.05
CA THR A 160 8.14 -2.91 16.10
C THR A 160 6.87 -2.42 15.41
N PRO A 161 6.51 -2.97 14.23
CA PRO A 161 5.34 -2.53 13.49
C PRO A 161 4.06 -2.68 14.30
N THR A 162 3.08 -1.83 14.04
CA THR A 162 1.75 -1.89 14.67
C THR A 162 0.68 -2.17 13.62
N LEU A 163 -0.17 -3.17 13.86
CA LEU A 163 -1.44 -3.32 13.17
C LEU A 163 -2.55 -2.74 14.04
N LYS A 164 -3.15 -1.65 13.58
CA LYS A 164 -4.32 -1.02 14.21
C LYS A 164 -5.56 -1.25 13.37
N VAL A 165 -6.57 -1.89 13.94
CA VAL A 165 -7.84 -2.16 13.27
C VAL A 165 -8.99 -1.54 14.07
N GLY A 166 -9.69 -0.59 13.46
CA GLY A 166 -10.82 0.10 14.05
C GLY A 166 -12.11 -0.71 14.06
N LYS A 167 -13.14 -0.11 14.66
CA LYS A 167 -14.46 -0.71 14.83
C LYS A 167 -15.15 -1.04 13.51
N ASP A 168 -15.91 -2.13 13.48
CA ASP A 168 -16.74 -2.56 12.35
C ASP A 168 -15.95 -2.83 11.06
N VAL A 169 -14.63 -2.99 11.15
CA VAL A 169 -13.79 -3.39 10.02
C VAL A 169 -14.09 -4.83 9.64
N LYS A 170 -14.21 -5.09 8.34
CA LYS A 170 -14.47 -6.42 7.80
C LYS A 170 -13.19 -6.98 7.17
N LEU A 171 -12.59 -7.94 7.84
CA LEU A 171 -11.46 -8.73 7.31
C LEU A 171 -12.02 -10.07 6.81
N LYS A 172 -11.92 -10.32 5.50
CA LYS A 172 -12.31 -11.63 4.92
C LYS A 172 -11.14 -12.58 4.82
N GLY A 173 -9.94 -12.05 4.54
CA GLY A 173 -8.70 -12.82 4.55
C GLY A 173 -8.11 -12.98 5.95
N LYS A 174 -6.92 -13.58 6.00
CA LYS A 174 -6.18 -13.85 7.23
C LYS A 174 -5.13 -12.78 7.50
N ILE A 175 -4.71 -12.69 8.75
CA ILE A 175 -3.57 -11.88 9.19
C ILE A 175 -2.36 -12.81 9.32
N HIS A 176 -1.35 -12.65 8.46
CA HIS A 176 -0.12 -13.43 8.45
C HIS A 176 1.03 -12.66 9.09
N LEU A 177 1.57 -13.20 10.19
CA LEU A 177 2.66 -12.57 10.93
C LEU A 177 3.94 -13.41 10.80
N TYR A 178 4.91 -12.92 10.03
CA TYR A 178 6.25 -13.51 9.93
C TYR A 178 7.28 -12.84 10.85
N ARG A 179 6.88 -11.77 11.56
CA ARG A 179 7.67 -11.10 12.60
C ARG A 179 6.78 -10.71 13.78
N PRO A 180 7.35 -10.48 14.97
CA PRO A 180 6.62 -9.85 16.07
C PRO A 180 6.14 -8.44 15.69
N ILE A 181 4.89 -8.13 16.03
CA ILE A 181 4.27 -6.82 15.84
C ILE A 181 3.40 -6.48 17.05
N LYS A 182 3.07 -5.20 17.22
CA LYS A 182 2.03 -4.75 18.16
C LYS A 182 0.66 -4.88 17.49
N LEU A 183 -0.30 -5.47 18.19
CA LEU A 183 -1.68 -5.62 17.73
C LEU A 183 -2.59 -4.67 18.53
N GLU A 184 -3.23 -3.73 17.86
CA GLU A 184 -4.27 -2.85 18.38
C GLU A 184 -5.58 -3.12 17.63
N LEU A 185 -6.24 -4.22 17.98
CA LEU A 185 -7.46 -4.67 17.30
C LEU A 185 -8.69 -4.30 18.12
N ASP A 186 -9.72 -3.79 17.45
CA ASP A 186 -11.05 -3.69 18.02
C ASP A 186 -11.60 -5.06 18.43
N ASP A 187 -12.43 -5.09 19.48
CA ASP A 187 -12.99 -6.32 20.07
C ASP A 187 -13.83 -7.15 19.08
N SER A 188 -14.34 -6.51 18.01
CA SER A 188 -15.09 -7.20 16.94
C SER A 188 -14.23 -8.09 16.04
N ILE A 189 -12.90 -7.96 16.06
CA ILE A 189 -12.01 -8.71 15.18
C ILE A 189 -11.74 -10.11 15.76
N ASN A 190 -12.11 -11.13 14.98
CA ASN A 190 -11.83 -12.52 15.35
C ASN A 190 -10.31 -12.80 15.33
N LYS A 191 -9.76 -13.17 16.49
CA LYS A 191 -8.35 -13.54 16.65
C LYS A 191 -7.94 -14.81 15.89
N GLU A 192 -8.89 -15.67 15.53
CA GLU A 192 -8.63 -16.87 14.69
C GLU A 192 -8.18 -16.52 13.25
N LEU A 193 -8.39 -15.27 12.81
CA LEU A 193 -7.84 -14.78 11.55
C LEU A 193 -6.32 -14.67 11.58
N ILE A 194 -5.71 -14.61 12.78
CA ILE A 194 -4.28 -14.40 12.96
C ILE A 194 -3.54 -15.73 12.86
N THR A 195 -2.57 -15.79 11.94
CA THR A 195 -1.65 -16.91 11.76
C THR A 195 -0.21 -16.43 11.97
N ILE A 196 0.45 -16.95 13.00
CA ILE A 196 1.86 -16.65 13.33
C ILE A 196 2.77 -17.69 12.65
N HIS A 197 3.87 -17.25 12.05
CA HIS A 197 4.78 -18.10 11.25
C HIS A 197 6.25 -18.10 11.74
N TYR A 198 6.57 -17.38 12.82
CA TYR A 198 7.93 -17.28 13.35
C TYR A 198 8.13 -18.13 14.61
#